data_AF-A0A6C0IU01-F1
#
_entry.id   AF-A0A6C0IU01-F1
#
_cell.length_a   1.000
_cell.length_b   1.000
_cell.length_c   1.000
_cell.angle_alpha   90.00
_cell.angle_beta   90.00
_cell.angle_gamma   90.00
#
_symmetry.space_group_name_H-M   'P 1'
#
loop_
_entity.id
_entity.type
_entity.pdbx_description
1 polymer ?
#
loop_
_entity_poly.entity_id
_entity_poly.type
_entity_poly.pdbx_seq_one_letter_code
_entity_poly.pdbx_strand_id
1 'polypeptide(L)'
;MSNTTIKNVSLYIKRAEESHNEEYIKNAFAKTFHGDVKSTKFIPKEDQYGTKYNGVIVHFDKWYSSNQVKKLFEDLAKSSDGICRLYHDTNNNRYWNVMEYTDINNLSEILICDELTNIQSLYKNKDNENNKDNEYINQLEKLVSSMACQMNYLQKQILESEQKINHANIANTQLCLRNGDLLCQMTEKDIEVAKAKQECFKVTLENAMLKSRLENADQEINDMNNILHYVDNECLEMKTMMLQSKMESELRI
;
A
#
# COMPACT_ATOMS: atom_id res chain seq x y z
N MET A 1 -8.87 -48.74 -9.38
CA MET A 1 -9.28 -47.36 -9.04
C MET A 1 -8.75 -47.07 -7.66
N SER A 2 -7.67 -46.30 -7.54
CA SER A 2 -7.04 -45.98 -6.27
C SER A 2 -7.88 -44.94 -5.52
N ASN A 3 -8.47 -45.36 -4.39
CA ASN A 3 -9.08 -44.45 -3.42
C ASN A 3 -7.97 -43.61 -2.78
N THR A 4 -7.71 -42.44 -3.36
CA THR A 4 -6.90 -41.42 -2.70
C THR A 4 -7.73 -40.87 -1.54
N THR A 5 -7.41 -41.28 -0.32
CA THR A 5 -7.95 -40.68 0.90
C THR A 5 -7.57 -39.21 0.88
N ILE A 6 -8.54 -38.34 0.56
CA ILE A 6 -8.37 -36.89 0.65
C ILE A 6 -8.08 -36.61 2.13
N LYS A 7 -6.84 -36.22 2.44
CA LYS A 7 -6.48 -35.68 3.76
C LYS A 7 -7.50 -34.57 4.06
N ASN A 8 -8.01 -34.49 5.29
CA ASN A 8 -8.92 -33.42 5.69
C ASN A 8 -8.19 -32.08 5.69
N VAL A 9 -8.07 -31.47 4.52
CA VAL A 9 -7.42 -30.18 4.32
C VAL A 9 -8.33 -29.10 4.89
N SER A 10 -7.75 -28.24 5.73
CA SER A 10 -8.40 -27.03 6.21
C SER A 10 -7.90 -25.84 5.39
N LEU A 11 -8.70 -24.78 5.28
CA LEU A 11 -8.29 -23.56 4.58
C LEU A 11 -8.15 -22.40 5.56
N TYR A 12 -7.25 -21.47 5.24
CA TYR A 12 -7.14 -20.20 5.92
C TYR A 12 -7.53 -19.05 4.99
N ILE A 13 -8.56 -18.29 5.37
CA ILE A 13 -8.99 -17.05 4.75
C ILE A 13 -8.20 -15.90 5.39
N LYS A 14 -7.40 -15.20 4.59
CA LYS A 14 -6.52 -14.13 5.08
C LYS A 14 -7.26 -12.92 5.65
N ARG A 15 -8.38 -12.54 5.01
CA ARG A 15 -9.22 -11.39 5.38
C ARG A 15 -10.69 -11.68 5.07
N ALA A 16 -11.50 -11.74 6.11
CA ALA A 16 -12.96 -11.74 6.07
C ALA A 16 -13.48 -10.48 6.78
N GLU A 17 -14.56 -9.89 6.27
CA GLU A 17 -15.23 -8.74 6.89
C GLU A 17 -15.81 -9.13 8.26
N GLU A 18 -16.03 -8.17 9.16
CA GLU A 18 -16.67 -8.43 10.45
C GLU A 18 -18.09 -8.99 10.30
N SER A 19 -18.76 -8.64 9.21
CA SER A 19 -20.10 -9.14 8.84
C SER A 19 -20.08 -10.62 8.40
N HIS A 20 -18.93 -11.19 8.03
CA HIS A 20 -18.81 -12.57 7.58
C HIS A 20 -18.77 -13.54 8.77
N ASN A 21 -19.92 -13.82 9.36
CA ASN A 21 -20.06 -14.78 10.44
C ASN A 21 -19.90 -16.25 9.97
N GLU A 22 -19.87 -17.19 10.91
CA GLU A 22 -19.71 -18.63 10.61
C GLU A 22 -20.76 -19.13 9.60
N GLU A 23 -22.02 -18.76 9.79
CA GLU A 23 -23.12 -19.16 8.91
C GLU A 23 -22.93 -18.64 7.48
N TYR A 24 -22.50 -17.39 7.31
CA TYR A 24 -22.18 -16.81 6.02
C TYR A 24 -21.10 -17.61 5.31
N ILE A 25 -20.01 -17.94 6.02
CA ILE A 25 -18.88 -18.69 5.46
C ILE A 25 -19.33 -20.11 5.06
N LYS A 26 -20.06 -20.81 5.93
CA LYS A 26 -20.64 -22.14 5.62
C LYS A 26 -21.51 -22.08 4.35
N ASN A 27 -22.43 -21.12 4.30
CA ASN A 27 -23.31 -20.93 3.16
C ASN A 27 -22.54 -20.59 1.88
N ALA A 28 -21.48 -19.80 1.96
CA ALA A 28 -20.69 -19.43 0.80
C ALA A 28 -19.95 -20.64 0.18
N PHE A 29 -19.30 -21.48 1.01
CA PHE A 29 -18.64 -22.70 0.52
C PHE A 29 -19.63 -23.73 -0.03
N ALA A 30 -20.81 -23.86 0.57
CA ALA A 30 -21.87 -24.73 0.07
C ALA A 30 -22.43 -24.23 -1.28
N LYS A 31 -22.77 -22.94 -1.39
CA LYS A 31 -23.31 -22.32 -2.62
C LYS A 31 -22.34 -22.40 -3.80
N THR A 32 -21.04 -22.34 -3.53
CA THR A 32 -20.00 -22.39 -4.56
C THR A 32 -19.52 -23.81 -4.85
N PHE A 33 -20.19 -24.83 -4.28
CA PHE A 33 -19.93 -26.25 -4.47
C PHE A 33 -18.49 -26.69 -4.12
N HIS A 34 -17.91 -26.10 -3.07
CA HIS A 34 -16.58 -26.47 -2.59
C HIS A 34 -16.63 -27.58 -1.53
N GLY A 35 -17.58 -27.53 -0.60
CA GLY A 35 -17.70 -28.53 0.45
C GLY A 35 -18.60 -28.11 1.60
N ASP A 36 -18.81 -29.05 2.52
CA ASP A 36 -19.51 -28.79 3.77
C ASP A 36 -18.49 -28.42 4.85
N VAL A 37 -18.69 -27.27 5.47
CA VAL A 37 -17.81 -26.73 6.50
C VAL A 37 -18.28 -27.21 7.88
N LYS A 38 -17.41 -27.90 8.60
CA LYS A 38 -17.64 -28.40 9.96
C LYS A 38 -17.65 -27.26 10.97
N SER A 39 -16.59 -26.46 10.97
CA SER A 39 -16.40 -25.36 11.91
C SER A 39 -15.49 -24.27 11.34
N THR A 40 -15.61 -23.08 11.89
CA THR A 40 -14.74 -21.94 11.57
C THR A 40 -14.13 -21.34 12.83
N LYS A 41 -12.84 -20.99 12.80
CA LYS A 41 -12.16 -20.28 13.88
C LYS A 41 -11.77 -18.88 13.42
N PHE A 42 -12.31 -17.87 14.09
CA PHE A 42 -12.02 -16.46 13.79
C PHE A 42 -10.81 -15.97 14.59
N ILE A 43 -9.94 -15.22 13.93
CA ILE A 43 -8.75 -14.58 14.49
C ILE A 43 -8.91 -13.08 14.25
N PRO A 44 -9.26 -12.30 15.29
CA PRO A 44 -9.41 -10.86 15.18
C PRO A 44 -8.11 -10.20 14.71
N LYS A 45 -8.23 -9.28 13.76
CA LYS A 45 -7.11 -8.51 13.20
C LYS A 45 -7.53 -7.07 12.93
N GLU A 46 -6.53 -6.22 12.78
CA GLU A 46 -6.68 -4.81 12.49
C GLU A 46 -5.70 -4.44 11.37
N ASP A 47 -6.11 -3.59 10.43
CA ASP A 47 -5.20 -3.09 9.40
C ASP A 47 -4.49 -1.81 9.83
N GLN A 48 -3.58 -1.34 8.98
CA GLN A 48 -2.79 -0.14 9.24
C GLN A 48 -3.63 1.14 9.41
N TYR A 49 -4.92 1.13 9.05
CA TYR A 49 -5.85 2.26 9.19
C TYR A 49 -6.81 2.08 10.37
N GLY A 50 -6.64 1.05 11.19
CA GLY A 50 -7.53 0.75 12.30
C GLY A 50 -8.84 0.05 11.91
N THR A 51 -8.97 -0.37 10.64
CA THR A 51 -10.16 -1.11 10.22
C THR A 51 -10.03 -2.56 10.68
N LYS A 52 -11.00 -3.00 11.48
CA LYS A 52 -11.06 -4.35 12.02
C LYS A 52 -11.53 -5.35 10.96
N TYR A 53 -10.96 -6.54 11.01
CA TYR A 53 -11.33 -7.67 10.15
C TYR A 53 -10.94 -8.99 10.82
N ASN A 54 -11.32 -10.11 10.22
CA ASN A 54 -10.98 -11.43 10.75
C ASN A 54 -10.10 -12.22 9.77
N GLY A 55 -9.07 -12.89 10.28
CA GLY A 55 -8.55 -14.09 9.63
C GLY A 55 -9.43 -15.28 10.03
N VAL A 56 -9.69 -16.22 9.12
CA VAL A 56 -10.60 -17.35 9.42
C VAL A 56 -9.98 -18.67 9.02
N ILE A 57 -9.91 -19.62 9.95
CA ILE A 57 -9.57 -21.01 9.65
C ILE A 57 -10.87 -21.77 9.44
N VAL A 58 -10.97 -22.49 8.34
CA VAL A 58 -12.16 -23.22 7.92
C VAL A 58 -11.84 -24.70 7.89
N HIS A 59 -12.50 -25.46 8.77
CA HIS A 59 -12.40 -26.91 8.83
C HIS A 59 -13.55 -27.52 8.05
N PHE A 60 -13.23 -28.33 7.04
CA PHE A 60 -14.23 -29.01 6.22
C PHE A 60 -14.61 -30.35 6.85
N ASP A 61 -15.90 -30.67 6.82
CA ASP A 61 -16.39 -32.01 7.11
C ASP A 61 -16.19 -32.92 5.89
N LYS A 62 -16.50 -32.39 4.70
CA LYS A 62 -16.23 -33.05 3.43
C LYS A 62 -16.03 -32.03 2.31
N TRP A 63 -15.17 -32.40 1.36
CA TRP A 63 -15.00 -31.70 0.10
C TRP A 63 -15.93 -32.29 -0.96
N TYR A 64 -16.48 -31.45 -1.83
CA TYR A 64 -17.26 -31.94 -2.96
C TYR A 64 -16.34 -32.39 -4.11
N SER A 65 -16.74 -33.44 -4.84
CA SER A 65 -16.02 -33.89 -6.04
C SER A 65 -16.35 -33.03 -7.26
N SER A 66 -16.19 -31.72 -7.16
CA SER A 66 -16.52 -30.74 -8.21
C SER A 66 -15.27 -30.26 -8.96
N ASN A 67 -15.47 -29.74 -10.18
CA ASN A 67 -14.39 -29.12 -10.94
C ASN A 67 -13.86 -27.84 -10.25
N GLN A 68 -14.71 -27.15 -9.46
CA GLN A 68 -14.26 -25.98 -8.69
C GLN A 68 -13.21 -26.37 -7.64
N VAL A 69 -13.44 -27.46 -6.91
CA VAL A 69 -12.50 -27.95 -5.88
C VAL A 69 -11.19 -28.39 -6.50
N LYS A 70 -11.23 -29.14 -7.62
CA LYS A 70 -10.01 -29.52 -8.35
C LYS A 70 -9.21 -28.30 -8.78
N LYS A 71 -9.89 -27.32 -9.39
CA LYS A 71 -9.27 -26.07 -9.83
C LYS A 71 -8.66 -25.30 -8.65
N LEU A 72 -9.37 -25.21 -7.52
CA LEU A 72 -8.86 -24.55 -6.32
C LEU A 72 -7.54 -25.16 -5.85
N PHE A 73 -7.46 -26.50 -5.74
CA PHE A 73 -6.24 -27.17 -5.31
C PHE A 73 -5.11 -27.11 -6.36
N GLU A 74 -5.44 -27.14 -7.65
CA GLU A 74 -4.46 -26.89 -8.71
C GLU A 74 -3.89 -25.47 -8.65
N ASP A 75 -4.75 -24.46 -8.42
CA ASP A 75 -4.35 -23.06 -8.33
C ASP A 75 -3.51 -22.81 -7.05
N LEU A 76 -3.85 -23.45 -5.93
CA LEU A 76 -3.05 -23.45 -4.71
C LEU A 76 -1.67 -24.08 -4.94
N ALA A 77 -1.60 -25.22 -5.64
CA ALA A 77 -0.34 -25.91 -5.94
C ALA A 77 0.57 -25.16 -6.94
N LYS A 78 -0.02 -24.38 -7.86
CA LYS A 78 0.72 -23.58 -8.85
C LYS A 78 1.21 -22.24 -8.29
N SER A 79 0.55 -21.70 -7.26
CA SER A 79 0.93 -20.43 -6.66
C SER A 79 2.28 -20.54 -5.95
N SER A 80 3.22 -19.63 -6.26
CA SER A 80 4.53 -19.55 -5.58
C SER A 80 4.40 -19.39 -4.07
N ASP A 81 3.37 -18.65 -3.64
CA ASP A 81 3.16 -18.28 -2.24
C ASP A 81 2.09 -19.16 -1.56
N GLY A 82 1.55 -20.16 -2.27
CA GLY A 82 0.45 -21.02 -1.78
C GLY A 82 -0.89 -20.31 -1.56
N ILE A 83 -1.13 -19.16 -2.21
CA ILE A 83 -2.35 -18.35 -2.05
C ILE A 83 -3.17 -18.38 -3.34
N CYS A 84 -4.47 -18.67 -3.22
CA CYS A 84 -5.42 -18.65 -4.33
C CYS A 84 -6.60 -17.71 -4.02
N ARG A 85 -7.25 -17.18 -5.07
CA ARG A 85 -8.51 -16.42 -4.95
C ARG A 85 -9.70 -17.37 -5.05
N LEU A 86 -10.56 -17.34 -4.03
CA LEU A 86 -11.81 -18.08 -3.99
C LEU A 86 -12.99 -17.10 -4.03
N TYR A 87 -13.79 -17.16 -5.10
CA TYR A 87 -14.96 -16.31 -5.25
C TYR A 87 -16.13 -16.87 -4.44
N HIS A 88 -16.57 -16.10 -3.44
CA HIS A 88 -17.65 -16.50 -2.53
C HIS A 88 -19.00 -15.86 -2.91
N ASP A 89 -18.98 -14.82 -3.75
CA ASP A 89 -20.15 -14.20 -4.38
C ASP A 89 -19.81 -13.87 -5.84
N THR A 90 -20.22 -14.75 -6.75
CA THR A 90 -19.96 -14.61 -8.19
C THR A 90 -20.74 -13.47 -8.83
N ASN A 91 -21.89 -13.08 -8.26
CA ASN A 91 -22.71 -12.01 -8.83
C ASN A 91 -22.07 -10.65 -8.59
N ASN A 92 -21.43 -10.48 -7.43
CA ASN A 92 -20.76 -9.24 -7.04
C ASN A 92 -19.23 -9.29 -7.20
N ASN A 93 -18.68 -10.34 -7.83
CA ASN A 93 -17.24 -10.56 -8.00
C ASN A 93 -16.43 -10.46 -6.69
N ARG A 94 -17.02 -10.86 -5.55
CA ARG A 94 -16.31 -10.84 -4.27
C ARG A 94 -15.57 -12.15 -4.04
N TYR A 95 -14.34 -12.03 -3.55
CA TYR A 95 -13.46 -13.16 -3.34
C TYR A 95 -12.68 -13.04 -2.03
N TRP A 96 -12.23 -14.20 -1.55
CA TRP A 96 -11.28 -14.33 -0.47
C TRP A 96 -9.93 -14.79 -1.01
N ASN A 97 -8.86 -14.30 -0.39
CA ASN A 97 -7.55 -14.92 -0.55
C ASN A 97 -7.44 -16.07 0.45
N VAL A 98 -7.34 -17.29 -0.06
CA VAL A 98 -7.28 -18.54 0.70
C VAL A 98 -5.94 -19.22 0.52
N MET A 99 -5.50 -19.93 1.55
CA MET A 99 -4.32 -20.79 1.52
C MET A 99 -4.62 -22.09 2.27
N GLU A 100 -3.86 -23.14 1.99
CA GLU A 100 -3.93 -24.38 2.77
C GLU A 100 -3.52 -24.09 4.22
N TYR A 101 -4.37 -24.46 5.17
CA TYR A 101 -4.04 -24.39 6.59
C TYR A 101 -3.45 -25.73 7.02
N THR A 102 -2.13 -25.77 7.10
CA THR A 102 -1.42 -26.78 7.88
C THR A 102 -1.32 -26.28 9.31
N ASP A 103 -1.93 -26.99 10.24
CA ASP A 103 -1.78 -26.67 11.66
C ASP A 103 -0.30 -26.76 12.02
N ILE A 104 0.34 -25.63 12.31
CA ILE A 104 1.76 -25.59 12.65
C ILE A 104 2.02 -26.41 13.94
N ASN A 105 0.99 -26.61 14.76
CA ASN A 105 1.02 -27.49 15.92
C ASN A 105 0.98 -28.99 15.59
N ASN A 106 0.63 -29.38 14.35
CA ASN A 106 0.78 -30.75 13.84
C ASN A 106 2.07 -30.92 13.01
N LEU A 107 2.81 -29.86 12.72
CA LEU A 107 4.17 -29.98 12.16
C LEU A 107 5.20 -30.37 13.24
N SER A 108 4.87 -30.20 14.53
CA SER A 108 5.57 -30.84 15.65
C SER A 108 5.39 -32.36 15.72
N GLU A 109 4.41 -32.94 15.01
CA GLU A 109 4.21 -34.39 14.90
C GLU A 109 4.83 -35.01 13.64
N ILE A 110 5.38 -34.22 12.72
CA ILE A 110 5.95 -34.75 11.47
C ILE A 110 7.43 -35.12 11.57
N LEU A 111 8.22 -34.69 12.56
CA LEU A 111 9.63 -35.15 12.61
C LEU A 111 10.37 -34.91 13.94
N ILE A 112 9.72 -35.09 15.09
CA ILE A 112 10.41 -35.10 16.38
C ILE A 112 9.93 -36.31 17.22
N CYS A 113 10.75 -37.37 17.20
CA CYS A 113 10.95 -38.32 18.31
C CYS A 113 9.96 -39.46 18.60
N ASP A 114 9.51 -40.24 17.62
CA ASP A 114 9.05 -41.62 17.92
C ASP A 114 10.17 -42.67 17.86
N GLU A 115 11.33 -42.37 17.25
CA GLU A 115 12.48 -43.29 17.23
C GLU A 115 13.46 -43.08 18.40
N LEU A 116 13.47 -41.92 19.07
CA LEU A 116 14.38 -41.68 20.20
C LEU A 116 13.94 -42.38 21.50
N THR A 117 12.62 -42.55 21.71
CA THR A 117 12.09 -43.22 22.91
C THR A 117 12.27 -44.74 22.86
N ASN A 118 12.49 -45.32 21.67
CA ASN A 118 12.64 -46.76 21.47
C ASN A 118 14.09 -47.26 21.47
N ILE A 119 15.09 -46.37 21.49
CA ILE A 119 16.51 -46.74 21.55
C ILE A 119 16.99 -46.88 23.00
N GLN A 120 16.42 -46.13 23.95
CA GLN A 120 16.74 -46.27 25.38
C GLN A 120 16.27 -47.59 25.99
N SER A 121 15.25 -48.23 25.43
CA SER A 121 14.73 -49.52 25.89
C SER A 121 15.57 -50.73 25.43
N LEU A 122 16.47 -50.56 24.45
CA LEU A 122 17.27 -51.66 23.88
C LEU A 122 18.68 -51.80 24.49
N TYR A 123 19.13 -50.84 25.31
CA TYR A 123 20.42 -50.92 26.02
C TYR A 123 20.46 -51.99 27.13
N LYS A 124 19.39 -52.77 27.36
CA LYS A 124 19.32 -53.78 28.44
C LYS A 124 19.65 -55.21 28.07
N ASN A 125 19.87 -55.54 26.80
CA ASN A 125 20.15 -56.94 26.41
C ASN A 125 21.58 -57.09 25.87
N LYS A 126 22.58 -57.13 26.77
CA LYS A 126 23.81 -57.93 26.59
C LYS A 126 23.36 -59.39 26.70
N ASP A 127 23.26 -60.12 25.60
CA ASP A 127 24.21 -61.19 25.25
C ASP A 127 24.15 -61.49 23.73
N ASN A 128 25.23 -62.03 23.14
CA ASN A 128 25.52 -62.35 21.72
C ASN A 128 26.33 -61.30 20.94
N GLU A 129 27.63 -61.60 20.73
CA GLU A 129 28.70 -60.64 20.42
C GLU A 129 29.09 -60.46 18.94
N ASN A 130 28.69 -61.30 17.98
CA ASN A 130 29.17 -61.15 16.58
C ASN A 130 28.15 -60.59 15.58
N ASN A 131 26.90 -60.34 16.00
CA ASN A 131 25.84 -59.78 15.14
C ASN A 131 25.39 -58.38 15.57
N LYS A 132 25.80 -57.92 16.76
CA LYS A 132 25.41 -56.62 17.33
C LYS A 132 26.18 -55.44 16.76
N ASP A 133 27.44 -55.64 16.38
CA ASP A 133 28.25 -54.55 15.84
C ASP A 133 27.73 -54.08 14.48
N ASN A 134 27.29 -55.01 13.62
CA ASN A 134 26.63 -54.66 12.35
C ASN A 134 25.25 -54.01 12.55
N GLU A 135 24.52 -54.40 13.60
CA GLU A 135 23.21 -53.80 13.90
C GLU A 135 23.37 -52.38 14.47
N TYR A 136 24.37 -52.17 15.33
CA TYR A 136 24.74 -50.87 15.88
C TYR A 136 25.29 -49.92 14.81
N ILE A 137 26.14 -50.42 13.89
CA ILE A 137 26.62 -49.65 12.73
C ILE A 137 25.43 -49.22 11.86
N ASN A 138 24.51 -50.13 11.54
CA ASN A 138 23.30 -49.79 10.78
C ASN A 138 22.42 -48.74 11.49
N GLN A 139 22.35 -48.77 12.82
CA GLN A 139 21.60 -47.77 13.60
C GLN A 139 22.28 -46.40 13.56
N LEU A 140 23.62 -46.36 13.67
CA LEU A 140 24.38 -45.13 13.52
C LEU A 140 24.27 -44.56 12.11
N GLU A 141 24.31 -45.38 11.07
CA GLU A 141 24.13 -44.94 9.67
C GLU A 141 22.73 -44.35 9.42
N LYS A 142 21.68 -44.93 10.03
CA LYS A 142 20.32 -44.36 10.00
C LYS A 142 20.24 -43.02 10.72
N LEU A 143 20.88 -42.91 11.89
CA LEU A 143 20.91 -41.65 12.65
C LEU A 143 21.66 -40.57 11.87
N VAL A 144 22.83 -40.88 11.32
CA VAL A 144 23.63 -39.94 10.51
C VAL A 144 22.85 -39.52 9.25
N SER A 145 22.17 -40.45 8.59
CA SER A 145 21.32 -40.14 7.43
C SER A 145 20.14 -39.23 7.80
N SER A 146 19.49 -39.49 8.94
CA SER A 146 18.41 -38.65 9.48
C SER A 146 18.91 -37.24 9.81
N MET A 147 20.05 -37.13 10.50
CA MET A 147 20.68 -35.85 10.82
C MET A 147 21.09 -35.08 9.55
N ALA A 148 21.63 -35.76 8.54
CA ALA A 148 21.98 -35.13 7.26
C ALA A 148 20.74 -34.58 6.54
N CYS A 149 19.61 -35.29 6.60
CA CYS A 149 18.34 -34.81 6.06
C CYS A 149 17.84 -33.56 6.80
N GLN A 150 17.87 -33.57 8.14
CA GLN A 150 17.49 -32.41 8.96
C GLN A 150 18.40 -31.20 8.70
N MET A 151 19.71 -31.43 8.60
CA MET A 151 20.69 -30.37 8.35
C MET A 151 20.48 -29.74 6.96
N ASN A 152 20.24 -30.54 5.93
CA ASN A 152 19.92 -30.04 4.58
C ASN A 152 18.62 -29.23 4.56
N TYR A 153 17.60 -29.66 5.32
CA TYR A 153 16.35 -28.92 5.44
C TYR A 153 16.54 -27.57 6.11
N LEU A 154 17.25 -27.53 7.26
CA LEU A 154 17.56 -26.30 7.97
C LEU A 154 18.39 -25.35 7.10
N GLN A 155 19.38 -25.88 6.38
CA GLN A 155 20.20 -25.09 5.46
C GLN A 155 19.37 -24.47 4.34
N LYS A 156 18.40 -25.22 3.79
CA LYS A 156 17.45 -24.69 2.80
C LYS A 156 16.58 -23.57 3.39
N GLN A 157 16.07 -23.75 4.61
CA GLN A 157 15.29 -22.70 5.27
C GLN A 157 16.10 -21.43 5.53
N ILE A 158 17.35 -21.56 5.98
CA ILE A 158 18.26 -20.43 6.19
C ILE A 158 18.45 -19.68 4.88
N LEU A 159 18.76 -20.39 3.79
CA LEU A 159 18.97 -19.78 2.48
C LEU A 159 17.73 -19.04 1.96
N GLU A 160 16.54 -19.63 2.11
CA GLU A 160 15.27 -18.96 1.76
C GLU A 160 15.02 -17.71 2.62
N SER A 161 15.38 -17.76 3.91
CA SER A 161 15.25 -16.61 4.81
C SER A 161 16.22 -15.48 4.45
N GLU A 162 17.46 -15.81 4.10
CA GLU A 162 18.49 -14.85 3.67
C GLU A 162 18.09 -14.17 2.36
N GLN A 163 17.55 -14.93 1.40
CA GLN A 163 17.03 -14.36 0.16
C GLN A 163 15.90 -13.37 0.42
N LYS A 164 14.95 -13.71 1.30
CA LYS A 164 13.85 -12.80 1.67
C LYS A 164 14.36 -11.53 2.34
N ILE A 165 15.32 -11.64 3.26
CA ILE A 165 15.95 -10.49 3.94
C ILE A 165 16.69 -9.62 2.91
N ASN A 166 17.47 -10.22 2.01
CA ASN A 166 18.19 -9.49 0.97
C ASN A 166 17.23 -8.75 0.03
N HIS A 167 16.14 -9.39 -0.42
CA HIS A 167 15.13 -8.73 -1.23
C HIS A 167 14.46 -7.57 -0.49
N ALA A 168 14.12 -7.75 0.79
CA ALA A 168 13.55 -6.68 1.61
C ALA A 168 14.53 -5.50 1.79
N ASN A 169 15.82 -5.80 2.02
CA ASN A 169 16.86 -4.79 2.14
C ASN A 169 17.04 -3.99 0.85
N ILE A 170 17.09 -4.67 -0.31
CA ILE A 170 17.18 -4.01 -1.62
C ILE A 170 15.98 -3.09 -1.85
N ALA A 171 14.76 -3.58 -1.59
CA ALA A 171 13.54 -2.78 -1.74
C ALA A 171 13.55 -1.55 -0.82
N ASN A 172 14.00 -1.72 0.42
CA ASN A 172 14.11 -0.62 1.38
C ASN A 172 15.16 0.42 0.95
N THR A 173 16.33 -0.02 0.47
CA THR A 173 17.35 0.89 -0.08
C THR A 173 16.82 1.69 -1.26
N GLN A 174 16.09 1.05 -2.18
CA GLN A 174 15.45 1.74 -3.31
C GLN A 174 14.44 2.78 -2.86
N LEU A 175 13.63 2.47 -1.84
CA LEU A 175 12.69 3.44 -1.25
C LEU A 175 13.43 4.62 -0.61
N CYS A 176 14.50 4.37 0.15
CA CYS A 176 15.31 5.43 0.74
C CYS A 176 15.90 6.38 -0.31
N LEU A 177 16.46 5.83 -1.39
CA LEU A 177 17.01 6.62 -2.49
C LEU A 177 15.93 7.47 -3.17
N ARG A 178 14.79 6.86 -3.51
CA ARG A 178 13.67 7.58 -4.12
C ARG A 178 13.13 8.70 -3.22
N ASN A 179 13.01 8.45 -1.92
CA ASN A 179 12.54 9.47 -0.97
C ASN A 179 13.56 10.60 -0.83
N GLY A 180 14.85 10.29 -0.89
CA GLY A 180 15.93 11.29 -0.95
C GLY A 180 15.81 12.18 -2.18
N ASP A 181 15.63 11.60 -3.37
CA ASP A 181 15.48 12.35 -4.62
C ASP A 181 14.25 13.27 -4.60
N LEU A 182 13.13 12.78 -4.09
CA LEU A 182 11.90 13.56 -3.95
C LEU A 182 12.09 14.74 -2.98
N LEU A 183 12.81 14.52 -1.88
CA LEU A 183 13.12 15.58 -0.93
C LEU A 183 13.98 16.67 -1.57
N CYS A 184 15.02 16.30 -2.33
CA CYS A 184 15.83 17.25 -3.08
C CYS A 184 14.97 18.07 -4.05
N GLN A 185 14.11 17.42 -4.84
CA GLN A 185 13.22 18.11 -5.79
C GLN A 185 12.25 19.08 -5.08
N MET A 186 11.70 18.69 -3.92
CA MET A 186 10.85 19.57 -3.13
C MET A 186 11.62 20.82 -2.68
N THR A 187 12.85 20.65 -2.17
CA THR A 187 13.66 21.79 -1.72
C THR A 187 14.03 22.74 -2.87
N GLU A 188 14.31 22.21 -4.07
CA GLU A 188 14.53 23.03 -5.26
C GLU A 188 13.29 23.84 -5.62
N LYS A 189 12.10 23.21 -5.56
CA LYS A 189 10.82 23.88 -5.81
C LYS A 189 10.51 24.96 -4.77
N ASP A 190 10.80 24.72 -3.50
CA ASP A 190 10.64 25.73 -2.45
C ASP A 190 11.52 26.96 -2.71
N ILE A 191 12.75 26.76 -3.19
CA ILE A 191 13.66 27.85 -3.58
C ILE A 191 13.10 28.60 -4.80
N GLU A 192 12.60 27.91 -5.82
CA GLU A 192 11.96 28.54 -6.99
C GLU A 192 10.75 29.39 -6.59
N VAL A 193 9.88 28.85 -5.71
CA VAL A 193 8.71 29.56 -5.20
C VAL A 193 9.12 30.79 -4.40
N ALA A 194 10.17 30.70 -3.58
CA ALA A 194 10.68 31.85 -2.84
C ALA A 194 11.19 32.95 -3.76
N LYS A 195 11.92 32.60 -4.83
CA LYS A 195 12.39 33.55 -5.86
C LYS A 195 11.22 34.22 -6.59
N ALA A 196 10.23 33.44 -7.02
CA ALA A 196 9.04 33.95 -7.71
C ALA A 196 8.23 34.91 -6.81
N LYS A 197 8.09 34.59 -5.52
CA LYS A 197 7.45 35.50 -4.55
C LYS A 197 8.20 36.81 -4.40
N GLN A 198 9.53 36.76 -4.34
CA GLN A 198 10.35 37.97 -4.26
C GLN A 198 10.19 38.85 -5.50
N GLU A 199 10.15 38.25 -6.69
CA GLU A 199 9.96 38.99 -7.95
C GLU A 199 8.55 39.60 -8.05
N CYS A 200 7.52 38.84 -7.68
CA CYS A 200 6.14 39.34 -7.61
C CYS A 200 6.03 40.55 -6.66
N PHE A 201 6.73 40.50 -5.52
CA PHE A 201 6.78 41.63 -4.60
C PHE A 201 7.43 42.87 -5.22
N LYS A 202 8.54 42.72 -5.95
CA LYS A 202 9.19 43.83 -6.66
C LYS A 202 8.26 44.48 -7.68
N VAL A 203 7.62 43.68 -8.52
CA VAL A 203 6.67 44.18 -9.52
C VAL A 203 5.47 44.87 -8.87
N THR A 204 4.97 44.33 -7.75
CA THR A 204 3.89 44.96 -6.98
C THR A 204 4.30 46.34 -6.47
N LEU A 205 5.53 46.48 -5.96
CA LEU A 205 6.06 47.76 -5.49
C LEU A 205 6.24 48.76 -6.64
N GLU A 206 6.78 48.33 -7.78
CA GLU A 206 6.92 49.16 -8.97
C GLU A 206 5.58 49.66 -9.48
N ASN A 207 4.57 48.79 -9.56
CA ASN A 207 3.22 49.17 -9.93
C ASN A 207 2.61 50.21 -8.97
N ALA A 208 2.85 50.08 -7.66
CA ALA A 208 2.40 51.07 -6.68
C ALA A 208 3.06 52.44 -6.90
N MET A 209 4.37 52.47 -7.19
CA MET A 209 5.09 53.71 -7.50
C MET A 209 4.61 54.35 -8.80
N LEU A 210 4.40 53.55 -9.85
CA LEU A 210 3.88 54.03 -11.13
C LEU A 210 2.47 54.60 -10.99
N LYS A 211 1.62 53.95 -10.17
CA LYS A 211 0.26 54.45 -9.89
C LYS A 211 0.29 55.82 -9.21
N SER A 212 1.13 56.01 -8.20
CA SER A 212 1.28 57.31 -7.55
C SER A 212 1.81 58.38 -8.50
N ARG A 213 2.73 58.04 -9.41
CA ARG A 213 3.20 58.97 -10.45
C ARG A 213 2.09 59.36 -11.43
N LEU A 214 1.24 58.40 -11.80
CA LEU A 214 0.10 58.66 -12.68
C LEU A 214 -0.90 59.61 -12.01
N GLU A 215 -1.23 59.36 -10.74
CA GLU A 215 -2.13 60.23 -9.95
C GLU A 215 -1.60 61.67 -9.86
N ASN A 216 -0.29 61.85 -9.67
CA ASN A 216 0.32 63.18 -9.68
C ASN A 216 0.22 63.86 -11.05
N ALA A 217 0.48 63.12 -12.14
CA ALA A 217 0.37 63.66 -13.50
C ALA A 217 -1.07 64.07 -13.84
N ASP A 218 -2.06 63.27 -13.42
CA ASP A 218 -3.48 63.59 -13.58
C ASP A 218 -3.85 64.89 -12.82
N GLN A 219 -3.29 65.08 -11.62
CA GLN A 219 -3.47 66.32 -10.86
C GLN A 219 -2.84 67.54 -11.58
N GLU A 220 -1.63 67.40 -12.11
CA GLU A 220 -0.96 68.47 -12.86
C GLU A 220 -1.75 68.86 -14.13
N ILE A 221 -2.31 67.87 -14.84
CA ILE A 221 -3.20 68.13 -16.00
C ILE A 221 -4.45 68.89 -15.56
N ASN A 222 -5.06 68.50 -14.44
CA ASN A 222 -6.24 69.18 -13.92
C ASN A 222 -5.94 70.64 -13.53
N ASP A 223 -4.82 70.87 -12.84
CA ASP A 223 -4.36 72.22 -12.48
C ASP A 223 -4.10 73.07 -13.72
N MET A 224 -3.47 72.50 -14.75
CA MET A 224 -3.22 73.18 -16.03
C MET A 224 -4.52 73.52 -16.76
N ASN A 225 -5.51 72.62 -16.78
CA ASN A 225 -6.83 72.88 -17.36
C ASN A 225 -7.56 74.00 -16.62
N ASN A 226 -7.45 74.07 -15.29
CA ASN A 226 -8.02 75.16 -14.50
C ASN A 226 -7.38 76.51 -14.84
N ILE A 227 -6.06 76.55 -15.03
CA ILE A 227 -5.34 77.76 -15.47
C ILE A 227 -5.78 78.16 -16.87
N LEU A 228 -5.87 77.22 -17.81
CA LEU A 228 -6.33 77.49 -19.18
C LEU A 228 -7.74 78.09 -19.17
N HIS A 229 -8.66 77.48 -18.41
CA HIS A 229 -10.03 77.99 -18.27
C HIS A 229 -10.07 79.40 -17.68
N TYR A 230 -9.22 79.70 -16.70
CA TYR A 230 -9.09 81.06 -16.15
C TYR A 230 -8.62 82.06 -17.20
N VAL A 231 -7.57 81.73 -17.95
CA VAL A 231 -7.02 82.60 -19.01
C VAL A 231 -8.03 82.80 -20.16
N ASP A 232 -8.77 81.76 -20.53
CA ASP A 232 -9.83 81.85 -21.54
C ASP A 232 -10.93 82.82 -21.10
N ASN A 233 -11.32 82.79 -19.82
CA ASN A 233 -12.29 83.73 -19.27
C ASN A 233 -11.78 85.17 -19.27
N GLU A 234 -10.55 85.44 -18.82
CA GLU A 234 -9.96 86.79 -18.90
C GLU A 234 -9.89 87.30 -20.35
N CYS A 235 -9.52 86.43 -21.30
CA CYS A 235 -9.52 86.77 -22.72
C CYS A 235 -10.90 87.15 -23.24
N LEU A 236 -11.95 86.42 -22.83
CA LEU A 236 -13.33 86.72 -23.19
C LEU A 236 -13.82 88.05 -22.59
N GLU A 237 -13.49 88.32 -21.33
CA GLU A 237 -13.82 89.58 -20.67
C GLU A 237 -13.13 90.77 -21.36
N MET A 238 -11.82 90.67 -21.63
CA MET A 238 -11.08 91.70 -22.37
C MET A 238 -11.68 91.94 -23.75
N LYS A 239 -12.00 90.88 -24.50
CA LYS A 239 -12.63 90.98 -25.82
C LYS A 239 -13.97 91.71 -25.74
N THR A 240 -14.76 91.43 -24.70
CA THR A 240 -16.05 92.10 -24.46
C THR A 240 -15.87 93.58 -24.16
N MET A 241 -14.93 93.93 -23.27
CA MET A 241 -14.60 95.32 -22.94
C MET A 241 -14.11 96.10 -24.17
N MET A 242 -13.28 95.50 -25.01
CA MET A 242 -12.82 96.13 -26.26
C MET A 242 -13.97 96.39 -27.23
N LEU A 243 -14.91 95.44 -27.37
CA LEU A 243 -16.10 95.62 -28.22
C LEU A 243 -17.00 96.73 -27.71
N GLN A 244 -17.24 96.80 -26.39
CA GLN A 244 -18.01 97.88 -25.76
C GLN A 244 -17.35 99.25 -25.99
N SER A 245 -16.04 99.36 -25.73
CA SER A 245 -15.29 100.60 -25.94
C SER A 245 -15.33 101.06 -27.41
N LYS A 246 -15.28 100.12 -28.36
CA LYS A 246 -15.43 100.42 -29.79
C LYS A 246 -16.83 100.92 -30.15
N MET A 247 -17.89 100.31 -29.62
CA MET A 247 -19.26 100.80 -29.83
C MET A 247 -19.46 102.20 -29.24
N GLU A 248 -18.91 102.46 -28.05
CA GLU A 248 -18.99 103.77 -27.41
C GLU A 248 -18.27 104.87 -28.19
N SER A 249 -17.14 104.55 -28.84
CA SER A 249 -16.43 105.52 -29.67
C SER A 249 -17.15 105.80 -30.99
N GLU A 250 -17.82 104.80 -31.58
CA GLU A 250 -18.65 104.95 -32.79
C GLU A 250 -19.93 105.80 -32.55
N LEU A 251 -20.52 105.74 -31.35
CA LEU A 251 -21.72 106.54 -30.98
C LEU A 251 -21.43 108.03 -30.68
N ARG A 252 -20.16 108.41 -30.48
CA ARG A 252 -19.76 109.80 -30.17
C ARG A 252 -19.42 110.64 -31.41
N ILE A 253 -19.57 110.09 -32.61
CA ILE A 253 -19.36 110.75 -33.90
C ILE A 253 -20.73 111.09 -34.50
#